data_AF-A0A971SV28-F1
#
_entry.id   AF-A0A971SV28-F1
#
_cell.length_a   1.000
_cell.length_b   1.000
_cell.length_c   1.000
_cell.angle_alpha   90.00
_cell.angle_beta   90.00
_cell.angle_gamma   90.00
#
_symmetry.space_group_name_H-M   'P 1'
#
loop_
_entity.id
_entity.type
_entity.pdbx_description
1 polymer ?
#
loop_
_entity_poly.entity_id
_entity_poly.type
_entity_poly.pdbx_seq_one_letter_code
_entity_poly.pdbx_strand_id
1 'polypeptide(L)'
;MKSIENLPKHTCQLCANPLHAAGICAYCQNSPPDYDKIYCYAVYSGVVRKAIQRLKYSRDLEMGRLIAKMMAPKLQALFQNANLIVPMPLSLKRFRERGYNQAEAITKPLSELIGWAHSSKALEKIRDTETQVHLSVAERLANLDGAFKADP
;
A
#
# COMPACT_ATOMS: atom_id res chain seq x y z
N MET A 1 4.01 -25.72 9.46
CA MET A 1 4.00 -24.89 8.23
C MET A 1 3.42 -23.53 8.59
N LYS A 2 4.15 -22.41 8.45
CA LYS A 2 3.61 -21.09 8.83
C LYS A 2 2.78 -20.54 7.67
N SER A 3 1.47 -20.37 7.88
CA SER A 3 0.53 -19.88 6.88
C SER A 3 0.39 -18.36 6.89
N ILE A 4 -0.17 -17.81 5.80
CA ILE A 4 -0.59 -16.40 5.73
C ILE A 4 -1.86 -16.25 6.55
N GLU A 5 -1.89 -15.26 7.43
CA GLU A 5 -3.08 -14.90 8.17
C GLU A 5 -4.03 -14.09 7.26
N ASN A 6 -5.22 -14.65 7.04
CA ASN A 6 -6.25 -14.04 6.22
C ASN A 6 -6.95 -12.91 6.98
N LEU A 7 -7.50 -11.96 6.23
CA LEU A 7 -8.37 -10.95 6.80
C LEU A 7 -9.65 -11.57 7.38
N PRO A 8 -10.32 -10.86 8.31
CA PRO A 8 -11.66 -11.22 8.76
C PRO A 8 -12.62 -11.41 7.58
N LYS A 9 -13.60 -12.30 7.74
CA LYS A 9 -14.57 -12.66 6.70
C LYS A 9 -15.32 -11.44 6.15
N HIS A 10 -15.59 -10.46 7.01
CA HIS A 10 -16.27 -9.24 6.65
C HIS A 10 -15.38 -8.04 6.99
N THR A 11 -15.20 -7.17 6.00
CA THR A 11 -14.49 -5.91 6.12
C THR A 11 -15.32 -4.80 5.47
N CYS A 12 -15.08 -3.55 5.89
CA CYS A 12 -15.67 -2.37 5.30
C CYS A 12 -15.31 -2.29 3.82
N GLN A 13 -16.30 -2.07 2.96
CA GLN A 13 -16.10 -1.99 1.51
C GLN A 13 -15.24 -0.80 1.07
N LEU A 14 -15.10 0.24 1.90
CA LEU A 14 -14.26 1.41 1.64
C LEU A 14 -12.89 1.28 2.32
N CYS A 15 -12.84 1.26 3.66
CA CYS A 15 -11.56 1.33 4.40
C CYS A 15 -10.95 -0.02 4.79
N ALA A 16 -11.59 -1.14 4.45
CA ALA A 16 -11.18 -2.50 4.81
C ALA A 16 -11.12 -2.81 6.33
N ASN A 17 -11.63 -1.94 7.21
CA ASN A 17 -11.74 -2.24 8.64
C ASN A 17 -12.60 -3.49 8.91
N PRO A 18 -12.25 -4.36 9.87
CA PRO A 18 -13.07 -5.52 10.23
C PRO A 18 -14.50 -5.15 10.60
N LEU A 19 -15.46 -5.98 10.16
CA LEU A 19 -16.89 -5.84 10.47
C LEU A 19 -17.48 -7.19 10.90
N HIS A 20 -18.63 -7.15 11.55
CA HIS A 20 -19.41 -8.36 11.86
C HIS A 20 -20.21 -8.88 10.66
N ALA A 21 -20.60 -7.98 9.75
CA ALA A 21 -21.35 -8.28 8.52
C ALA A 21 -20.84 -7.44 7.35
N ALA A 22 -21.19 -7.81 6.13
CA ALA A 22 -20.81 -7.06 4.93
C ALA A 22 -21.47 -5.66 4.93
N GLY A 23 -20.71 -4.64 4.53
CA GLY A 23 -21.22 -3.27 4.40
C GLY A 23 -20.14 -2.20 4.52
N ILE A 24 -20.58 -0.98 4.81
CA ILE A 24 -19.72 0.18 5.10
C ILE A 24 -19.76 0.44 6.61
N CYS A 25 -18.61 0.67 7.25
CA CYS A 25 -18.56 0.95 8.69
C CYS A 25 -19.14 2.34 9.02
N ALA A 26 -19.56 2.57 10.27
CA ALA A 26 -20.16 3.84 10.69
C ALA A 26 -19.27 5.07 10.41
N TYR A 27 -17.96 4.93 10.59
CA TYR A 27 -17.00 6.00 10.28
C TYR A 27 -17.06 6.42 8.81
N CYS A 28 -17.00 5.45 7.89
CA CYS A 28 -17.03 5.70 6.45
C CYS A 28 -18.42 6.16 5.95
N GLN A 29 -19.50 5.84 6.66
CA GLN A 29 -20.84 6.38 6.34
C GLN A 29 -20.94 7.87 6.72
N ASN A 30 -20.44 8.23 7.90
CA ASN A 30 -20.52 9.60 8.42
C ASN A 30 -19.47 10.54 7.80
N SER A 31 -18.34 10.00 7.38
CA SER A 31 -17.25 10.74 6.75
C SER A 31 -16.67 9.89 5.62
N PRO A 32 -17.33 9.92 4.45
CA PRO A 32 -16.84 9.21 3.27
C PRO A 32 -15.41 9.64 2.92
N PRO A 33 -14.49 8.71 2.66
CA PRO A 33 -13.12 9.03 2.31
C PRO A 33 -12.97 9.52 0.86
N ASP A 34 -11.87 10.20 0.56
CA ASP A 34 -11.51 10.65 -0.80
C ASP A 34 -11.00 9.53 -1.73
N TYR A 35 -11.18 8.26 -1.34
CA TYR A 35 -10.80 7.09 -2.12
C TYR A 35 -12.00 6.17 -2.32
N ASP A 36 -12.04 5.45 -3.44
CA ASP A 36 -13.14 4.53 -3.74
C ASP A 36 -13.07 3.25 -2.90
N LYS A 37 -11.85 2.72 -2.67
CA LYS A 37 -11.64 1.43 -2.01
C LYS A 37 -10.20 1.21 -1.56
N ILE A 38 -10.05 0.61 -0.38
CA ILE A 38 -8.81 -0.01 0.09
C ILE A 38 -8.91 -1.52 -0.08
N TYR A 39 -7.89 -2.11 -0.70
CA TYR A 39 -7.71 -3.56 -0.74
C TYR A 39 -6.54 -3.97 0.17
N CYS A 40 -6.83 -4.86 1.12
CA CYS A 40 -5.83 -5.50 1.95
C CYS A 40 -5.67 -6.96 1.51
N TYR A 41 -4.43 -7.41 1.28
CA TYR A 41 -4.18 -8.80 0.89
C TYR A 41 -4.16 -9.75 2.09
N ALA A 42 -3.52 -9.34 3.19
CA ALA A 42 -3.32 -10.15 4.39
C ALA A 42 -3.11 -9.28 5.63
N VAL A 43 -3.23 -9.89 6.81
CA VAL A 43 -2.85 -9.26 8.08
C VAL A 43 -1.32 -9.09 8.13
N TYR A 44 -0.86 -7.96 8.66
CA TYR A 44 0.58 -7.70 8.85
C TYR A 44 1.15 -8.48 10.05
N SER A 45 1.21 -9.79 9.92
CA SER A 45 1.68 -10.73 10.95
C SER A 45 2.51 -11.85 10.34
N GLY A 46 3.08 -12.72 11.20
CA GLY A 46 3.68 -13.98 10.79
C GLY A 46 4.66 -13.88 9.61
N VAL A 47 4.39 -14.67 8.56
CA VAL A 47 5.24 -14.75 7.35
C VAL A 47 5.18 -13.47 6.50
N VAL A 48 4.02 -12.80 6.46
CA VAL A 48 3.83 -11.55 5.70
C VAL A 48 4.69 -10.44 6.29
N ARG A 49 4.67 -10.28 7.62
CA ARG A 49 5.54 -9.33 8.33
C ARG A 49 7.02 -9.59 8.02
N LYS A 50 7.46 -10.85 8.06
CA LYS A 50 8.86 -11.22 7.76
C LYS A 50 9.25 -10.92 6.31
N ALA A 51 8.38 -11.22 5.34
CA ALA A 51 8.62 -10.92 3.93
C ALA A 51 8.77 -9.40 3.70
N ILE A 52 7.87 -8.61 4.28
CA ILE A 52 7.92 -7.14 4.20
C ILE A 52 9.17 -6.59 4.90
N GLN A 53 9.60 -7.16 6.03
CA GLN A 53 10.83 -6.77 6.71
C GLN A 53 12.08 -7.10 5.87
N ARG A 54 12.17 -8.30 5.28
CA ARG A 54 13.26 -8.68 4.37
C ARG A 54 13.33 -7.74 3.17
N LEU A 55 12.19 -7.43 2.57
CA LEU A 55 12.12 -6.43 1.52
C LEU A 55 12.68 -5.10 2.04
N LYS A 56 12.14 -4.54 3.13
CA LYS A 56 12.49 -3.22 3.68
C LYS A 56 13.94 -3.05 4.15
N TYR A 57 14.53 -4.08 4.75
CA TYR A 57 15.78 -3.95 5.52
C TYR A 57 16.93 -4.81 4.98
N SER A 58 16.63 -5.86 4.21
CA SER A 58 17.64 -6.77 3.64
C SER A 58 17.79 -6.63 2.12
N ARG A 59 17.10 -5.65 1.50
CA ARG A 59 17.06 -5.43 0.04
C ARG A 59 16.63 -6.65 -0.77
N ASP A 60 15.79 -7.50 -0.17
CA ASP A 60 15.33 -8.73 -0.81
C ASP A 60 14.20 -8.44 -1.81
N LEU A 61 14.58 -8.04 -3.03
CA LEU A 61 13.64 -7.64 -4.09
C LEU A 61 12.78 -8.81 -4.58
N GLU A 62 13.23 -10.06 -4.41
CA GLU A 62 12.42 -11.25 -4.73
C GLU A 62 11.17 -11.32 -3.86
N MET A 63 11.23 -10.82 -2.61
CA MET A 63 10.02 -10.69 -1.79
C MET A 63 9.01 -9.74 -2.41
N GLY A 64 9.47 -8.67 -3.09
CA GLY A 64 8.60 -7.75 -3.82
C GLY A 64 7.85 -8.47 -4.96
N ARG A 65 8.56 -9.25 -5.77
CA ARG A 65 7.97 -10.06 -6.85
C ARG A 65 7.02 -11.13 -6.34
N LEU A 66 7.37 -11.81 -5.25
CA LEU A 66 6.51 -12.82 -4.64
C LEU A 66 5.21 -12.21 -4.13
N ILE A 67 5.28 -11.07 -3.43
CA ILE A 67 4.11 -10.33 -2.95
C ILE A 67 3.24 -9.90 -4.13
N ALA A 68 3.84 -9.38 -5.21
CA ALA A 68 3.10 -9.01 -6.42
C ALA A 68 2.34 -10.19 -7.03
N LYS A 69 3.00 -11.35 -7.19
CA LYS A 69 2.38 -12.59 -7.70
C LYS A 69 1.22 -13.05 -6.84
N MET A 70 1.34 -12.90 -5.52
CA MET A 70 0.29 -13.27 -4.58
C MET A 70 -0.94 -12.35 -4.67
N MET A 71 -0.72 -11.05 -4.91
CA MET A 71 -1.79 -10.06 -5.00
C MET A 71 -2.51 -10.05 -6.34
N ALA A 72 -1.79 -10.29 -7.45
CA ALA A 72 -2.29 -10.17 -8.81
C ALA A 72 -3.65 -10.85 -9.10
N PRO A 73 -3.92 -12.10 -8.64
CA PRO A 73 -5.16 -12.80 -9.01
C PRO A 73 -6.45 -12.11 -8.59
N LYS A 74 -6.42 -11.24 -7.57
CA LYS A 74 -7.62 -10.55 -7.07
C LYS A 74 -7.72 -9.10 -7.55
N LEU A 75 -6.61 -8.47 -7.94
CA LEU A 75 -6.59 -7.03 -8.20
C LEU A 75 -7.45 -6.62 -9.41
N GLN A 76 -7.34 -7.33 -10.54
CA GLN A 76 -8.12 -6.99 -11.74
C GLN A 76 -9.63 -7.04 -11.49
N ALA A 77 -10.10 -8.08 -10.79
CA ALA A 77 -11.52 -8.23 -10.46
C ALA A 77 -12.03 -7.15 -9.49
N LEU A 78 -11.17 -6.66 -8.58
CA LEU A 78 -11.52 -5.67 -7.58
C LEU A 78 -11.51 -4.22 -8.11
N PHE A 79 -10.67 -3.94 -9.11
CA PHE A 79 -10.46 -2.59 -9.66
C PHE A 79 -10.57 -2.61 -11.18
N GLN A 80 -11.77 -2.91 -11.69
CA GLN A 80 -12.01 -3.11 -13.13
C GLN A 80 -11.79 -1.84 -13.97
N ASN A 81 -11.93 -0.67 -13.36
CA ASN A 81 -11.76 0.63 -14.02
C ASN A 81 -10.34 1.20 -13.85
N ALA A 82 -9.44 0.50 -13.14
CA ALA A 82 -8.07 0.95 -12.96
C ALA A 82 -7.20 0.53 -14.14
N ASN A 83 -6.29 1.41 -14.55
CA ASN A 83 -5.36 1.17 -15.66
C ASN A 83 -3.93 1.66 -15.36
N LEU A 84 -3.68 2.25 -14.19
CA LEU A 84 -2.41 2.81 -13.77
C LEU A 84 -2.10 2.43 -12.31
N ILE A 85 -0.87 1.98 -12.06
CA ILE A 85 -0.31 1.79 -10.73
C ILE A 85 0.73 2.86 -10.47
N VAL A 86 0.54 3.60 -9.37
CA VAL A 86 1.50 4.60 -8.89
C VAL A 86 2.06 4.11 -7.55
N PRO A 87 3.37 3.79 -7.44
CA PRO A 87 3.97 3.48 -6.15
C PRO A 87 4.02 4.74 -5.28
N MET A 88 3.79 4.57 -3.98
CA MET A 88 4.02 5.65 -3.02
C MET A 88 5.51 6.07 -3.05
N PRO A 89 5.83 7.34 -3.35
CA PRO A 89 7.21 7.79 -3.46
C PRO A 89 7.91 7.82 -2.10
N LEU A 90 9.22 7.59 -2.12
CA LEU A 90 10.11 7.92 -1.02
C LEU A 90 10.62 9.35 -1.21
N SER A 91 10.93 10.03 -0.10
CA SER A 91 11.76 11.24 -0.14
C SER A 91 13.13 10.93 -0.75
N LEU A 92 13.76 11.89 -1.41
CA LEU A 92 15.11 11.75 -1.97
C LEU A 92 16.13 11.25 -0.95
N LYS A 93 16.10 11.75 0.28
CA LYS A 93 16.98 11.29 1.37
C LYS A 93 16.83 9.80 1.64
N ARG A 94 15.60 9.33 1.93
CA ARG A 94 15.28 7.90 2.11
C ARG A 94 15.64 7.06 0.91
N PHE A 95 15.41 7.56 -0.31
CA PHE A 95 15.76 6.83 -1.53
C PHE A 95 17.27 6.60 -1.62
N ARG A 96 18.08 7.63 -1.35
CA ARG A 96 19.55 7.54 -1.30
C ARG A 96 20.05 6.58 -0.20
N GLU A 97 19.49 6.66 1.01
CA GLU A 97 19.83 5.76 2.12
C GLU A 97 19.55 4.29 1.76
N ARG A 98 18.41 4.03 1.12
CA ARG A 98 17.90 2.67 0.90
C ARG A 98 18.39 2.05 -0.39
N GLY A 99 18.58 2.87 -1.42
CA GLY A 99 18.98 2.49 -2.77
C GLY A 99 17.83 2.04 -3.69
N TYR A 100 16.60 1.96 -3.19
CA TYR A 100 15.41 1.52 -3.96
C TYR A 100 14.10 1.88 -3.22
N ASN A 101 12.99 1.95 -3.98
CA ASN A 101 11.64 2.12 -3.45
C ASN A 101 10.96 0.75 -3.25
N GLN A 102 10.54 0.44 -2.02
CA GLN A 102 9.89 -0.85 -1.68
C GLN A 102 8.51 -0.98 -2.34
N ALA A 103 7.77 0.13 -2.43
CA ALA A 103 6.47 0.12 -3.09
C ALA A 103 6.66 -0.15 -4.58
N GLU A 104 7.68 0.44 -5.20
CA GLU A 104 8.04 0.17 -6.59
C GLU A 104 8.46 -1.29 -6.81
N ALA A 105 9.25 -1.86 -5.91
CA ALA A 105 9.67 -3.27 -5.95
C ALA A 105 8.49 -4.27 -5.92
N ILE A 106 7.31 -3.85 -5.44
CA ILE A 106 6.06 -4.63 -5.49
C ILE A 106 5.22 -4.24 -6.72
N THR A 107 5.02 -2.94 -6.92
CA THR A 107 4.07 -2.43 -7.92
C THR A 107 4.55 -2.62 -9.35
N LYS A 108 5.86 -2.57 -9.61
CA LYS A 108 6.42 -2.80 -10.95
C LYS A 108 6.12 -4.22 -11.45
N PRO A 109 6.52 -5.31 -10.75
CA PRO A 109 6.15 -6.66 -11.18
C PRO A 109 4.64 -6.89 -11.13
N LEU A 110 3.91 -6.24 -10.22
CA LEU A 110 2.44 -6.33 -10.20
C LEU A 110 1.83 -5.77 -11.49
N SER A 111 2.31 -4.63 -11.98
CA SER A 111 1.85 -4.01 -13.23
C SER A 111 2.07 -4.93 -14.43
N GLU A 112 3.23 -5.59 -14.49
CA GLU A 112 3.58 -6.55 -15.55
C GLU A 112 2.66 -7.78 -15.51
N LEU A 113 2.28 -8.26 -14.32
CA LEU A 113 1.39 -9.40 -14.15
C LEU A 113 -0.08 -9.11 -14.52
N ILE A 114 -0.56 -7.89 -14.27
CA ILE A 114 -1.97 -7.53 -14.47
C ILE A 114 -2.21 -6.64 -15.70
N GLY A 115 -1.15 -6.26 -16.42
CA GLY A 115 -1.25 -5.48 -17.67
C GLY A 115 -1.66 -4.01 -17.48
N TRP A 116 -1.51 -3.44 -16.29
CA TRP A 116 -1.75 -2.00 -16.06
C TRP A 116 -0.47 -1.20 -16.32
N ALA A 117 -0.63 0.07 -16.69
CA ALA A 117 0.49 0.99 -16.75
C ALA A 117 1.12 1.18 -15.36
N HIS A 118 2.40 1.54 -15.32
CA HIS A 118 3.12 1.84 -14.10
C HIS A 118 3.85 3.17 -14.26
N SER A 119 3.67 4.08 -13.31
CA SER A 119 4.35 5.38 -13.31
C SER A 119 4.86 5.73 -11.92
N SER A 120 6.17 5.72 -11.75
CA SER A 120 6.85 6.27 -10.57
C SER A 120 6.97 7.80 -10.60
N LYS A 121 6.44 8.45 -11.64
CA LYS A 121 6.51 9.91 -11.84
C LYS A 121 5.18 10.62 -11.63
N ALA A 122 4.06 9.88 -11.55
CA ALA A 122 2.74 10.48 -11.38
C ALA A 122 2.52 11.08 -9.97
N LEU A 123 3.38 10.74 -9.01
CA LEU A 123 3.32 11.25 -7.64
C LEU A 123 4.75 11.48 -7.13
N GLU A 124 5.02 12.68 -6.64
CA GLU A 124 6.30 13.06 -6.05
C GLU A 124 6.14 13.39 -4.56
N LYS A 125 7.12 13.02 -3.75
CA LYS A 125 7.22 13.49 -2.36
C LYS A 125 8.14 14.73 -2.31
N ILE A 126 7.52 15.90 -2.30
CA ILE A 126 8.20 17.20 -2.43
C ILE A 126 8.77 17.73 -1.12
N ARG A 127 8.37 17.16 0.02
CA ARG A 127 8.84 17.56 1.36
C ARG A 127 9.28 16.35 2.18
N ASP A 128 10.41 16.48 2.85
CA ASP A 128 10.83 15.51 3.86
C ASP A 128 9.89 15.55 5.07
N THR A 129 9.57 14.38 5.61
CA THR A 129 8.67 14.23 6.75
C THR A 129 9.33 13.38 7.81
N GLU A 130 9.02 13.65 9.08
CA GLU A 130 9.47 12.83 10.20
C GLU A 130 8.97 11.39 10.07
N THR A 131 9.66 10.47 10.76
CA THR A 131 9.22 9.08 10.81
C THR A 131 7.85 8.96 11.49
N GLN A 132 6.90 8.28 10.85
CA GLN A 132 5.55 8.13 11.42
C GLN A 132 5.44 7.08 12.52
N VAL A 133 6.51 6.32 12.80
CA VAL A 133 6.47 5.17 13.73
C VAL A 133 6.00 5.58 15.13
N HIS A 134 6.36 6.78 15.58
CA HIS A 134 6.06 7.29 16.93
C HIS A 134 4.94 8.33 16.96
N LEU A 135 4.37 8.67 15.79
CA LEU A 135 3.35 9.72 15.69
C LEU A 135 1.94 9.14 15.88
N SER A 136 1.11 9.88 16.62
CA SER A 136 -0.33 9.71 16.72
C SER A 136 -1.03 9.97 15.38
N VAL A 137 -2.33 9.68 15.28
CA VAL A 137 -3.10 9.88 14.04
C VAL A 137 -3.09 11.34 13.61
N ALA A 138 -3.36 12.28 14.52
CA ALA A 138 -3.37 13.71 14.22
C ALA A 138 -1.99 14.20 13.75
N GLU A 139 -0.93 13.76 14.44
CA GLU A 139 0.45 14.11 14.06
C GLU A 139 0.84 13.51 12.70
N ARG A 140 0.34 12.32 12.35
CA ARG A 140 0.58 11.74 11.02
C ARG A 140 -0.07 12.55 9.92
N LEU A 141 -1.31 13.00 10.12
CA LEU A 141 -2.01 13.84 9.16
C LEU A 141 -1.28 15.17 8.96
N ALA A 142 -0.93 15.86 10.05
CA ALA A 142 -0.16 17.10 9.98
C ALA A 142 1.23 16.90 9.33
N ASN A 143 1.92 15.81 9.67
CA ASN A 143 3.24 15.51 9.10
C ASN A 143 3.18 15.23 7.59
N LEU A 144 2.06 14.72 7.07
CA LEU A 144 1.87 14.45 5.64
C LEU A 144 1.25 15.61 4.86
N ASP A 145 0.71 16.63 5.53
CA ASP A 145 0.05 17.74 4.88
C ASP A 145 1.01 18.48 3.94
N GLY A 146 0.57 18.70 2.69
CA GLY A 146 1.39 19.28 1.62
C GLY A 146 2.70 18.52 1.31
N ALA A 147 2.86 17.27 1.74
CA ALA A 147 4.12 16.53 1.53
C ALA A 147 4.25 15.91 0.14
N PHE A 148 3.16 15.82 -0.62
CA PHE A 148 3.09 15.16 -1.92
C PHE A 148 2.49 16.07 -2.99
N LYS A 149 2.96 15.89 -4.24
CA LYS A 149 2.42 16.54 -5.44
C LYS A 149 2.03 15.46 -6.45
N ALA A 150 0.78 15.49 -6.91
CA ALA A 150 0.28 14.63 -7.99
C ALA A 150 0.31 15.39 -9.32
N ASP A 151 0.43 14.64 -10.42
CA ASP A 151 0.64 15.19 -11.78
C ASP A 151 1.74 16.28 -11.83
N PRO A 152 2.95 15.98 -11.30
CA PRO A 152 3.97 16.98 -11.06
C PRO A 152 4.65 17.54 -12.31
#